data_AF-G4ZIB1-F1
#
_entry.id   AF-G4ZIB1-F1
#
_cell.length_a   1.000
_cell.length_b   1.000
_cell.length_c   1.000
_cell.angle_alpha   90.00
_cell.angle_beta   90.00
_cell.angle_gamma   90.00
#
_symmetry.space_group_name_H-M   'P 1'
#
loop_
_entity.id
_entity.type
_entity.pdbx_description
1 polymer ?
#
loop_
_entity_poly.entity_id
_entity_poly.type
_entity_poly.pdbx_seq_one_letter_code
_entity_poly.pdbx_strand_id
1 'polypeptide(L)' 'KKPRLSDHERGRIAGLHEGGLSARAIAAKTGRCAQTVRRVVASLNAPPSSRTDDRPLDHPLRPFISDR' A
#
# COMPACT_ATOMS: atom_id res chain seq x y z
N LYS A 1 -21.22 9.60 1.24
CA LYS A 1 -19.92 8.93 0.96
C LYS A 1 -19.00 9.22 2.15
N LYS A 2 -18.43 8.22 2.84
CA LYS A 2 -17.51 8.49 3.97
C LYS A 2 -16.21 9.12 3.45
N PRO A 3 -15.61 10.07 4.20
CA PRO A 3 -14.36 10.69 3.80
C PRO A 3 -13.23 9.67 3.72
N ARG A 4 -12.19 10.01 2.94
CA ARG A 4 -10.95 9.23 2.83
C ARG A 4 -10.37 9.00 4.25
N LEU A 5 -9.71 7.87 4.44
CA LEU A 5 -9.03 7.56 5.70
C LEU A 5 -7.90 8.55 5.93
N SER A 6 -7.86 9.15 7.12
CA SER A 6 -6.70 9.92 7.57
C SER A 6 -5.55 8.99 7.96
N ASP A 7 -4.33 9.52 8.00
CA ASP A 7 -3.16 8.73 8.39
C ASP A 7 -3.24 8.29 9.85
N HIS A 8 -3.83 9.13 10.72
CA HIS A 8 -4.11 8.76 12.10
C HIS A 8 -5.09 7.58 12.20
N GLU A 9 -6.14 7.55 11.37
CA GLU A 9 -7.06 6.40 11.32
C GLU A 9 -6.37 5.13 10.78
N ARG A 10 -5.47 5.26 9.79
CA ARG A 10 -4.70 4.12 9.28
C ARG A 10 -3.77 3.56 10.34
N GLY A 11 -3.06 4.42 11.08
CA GLY A 11 -2.22 4.01 12.21
C GLY A 11 -3.02 3.30 13.29
N ARG A 12 -4.24 3.79 13.59
CA ARG A 12 -5.13 3.11 14.55
C ARG A 12 -5.57 1.73 14.06
N ILE A 13 -5.88 1.57 12.77
CA ILE A 13 -6.22 0.27 12.17
C ILE A 13 -5.01 -0.68 12.23
N ALA A 14 -3.82 -0.19 11.91
CA ALA A 14 -2.57 -0.96 11.94
C ALA A 14 -2.29 -1.49 13.35
N GLY A 15 -2.26 -0.62 14.35
CA GLY A 15 -1.99 -1.03 15.74
C GLY A 15 -3.02 -2.01 16.30
N LEU A 16 -4.30 -1.87 15.94
CA LEU A 16 -5.32 -2.85 16.34
C LEU A 16 -5.12 -4.21 15.65
N HIS A 17 -4.67 -4.22 14.39
CA HIS A 17 -4.37 -5.45 13.68
C HIS A 17 -3.13 -6.14 14.23
N GLU A 18 -2.06 -5.39 14.54
CA GLU A 18 -0.86 -5.88 15.21
C GLU A 18 -1.17 -6.46 16.60
N GLY A 19 -2.13 -5.86 17.32
CA GLY A 19 -2.68 -6.42 18.56
C GLY A 19 -3.53 -7.68 18.40
N GLY A 20 -3.60 -8.26 17.20
CA GLY A 20 -4.30 -9.52 16.92
C GLY A 20 -5.82 -9.40 16.76
N LEU A 21 -6.39 -8.19 16.67
CA LEU A 21 -7.83 -8.05 16.47
C LEU A 21 -8.24 -8.42 15.04
N SER A 22 -9.38 -9.09 14.93
CA SER A 22 -9.97 -9.40 13.63
C SER A 22 -10.48 -8.14 12.92
N ALA A 23 -10.51 -8.17 11.58
CA ALA A 23 -10.99 -7.05 10.77
C ALA A 23 -12.42 -6.59 11.12
N ARG A 24 -13.28 -7.51 11.59
CA ARG A 24 -14.64 -7.21 12.04
C ARG A 24 -14.65 -6.45 13.38
N ALA A 25 -13.79 -6.84 14.32
CA ALA A 25 -13.65 -6.13 15.59
C ALA A 25 -13.03 -4.73 15.39
N ILE A 26 -12.05 -4.60 14.50
CA ILE A 26 -11.46 -3.32 14.12
C ILE A 26 -12.50 -2.41 13.48
N ALA A 27 -13.34 -2.94 12.58
CA ALA A 27 -14.45 -2.20 11.97
C ALA A 27 -15.41 -1.62 13.01
N ALA A 28 -15.80 -2.42 14.01
CA ALA A 28 -16.63 -1.97 15.12
C ALA A 28 -15.97 -0.85 15.94
N LYS A 29 -14.67 -0.99 16.27
CA LYS A 29 -13.92 0.00 17.05
C LYS A 29 -13.63 1.31 16.31
N THR A 30 -13.47 1.26 15.00
CA THR A 30 -13.11 2.42 14.16
C THR A 30 -14.31 3.06 13.47
N GLY A 31 -15.50 2.46 13.55
CA GLY A 31 -16.69 2.91 12.83
C GLY A 31 -16.56 2.81 11.30
N ARG A 32 -15.58 2.05 10.81
CA ARG A 32 -15.34 1.81 9.37
C ARG A 32 -15.91 0.44 8.97
N CYS A 33 -16.20 0.27 7.68
CA CYS A 33 -16.67 -1.03 7.21
C CYS A 33 -15.51 -2.04 7.12
N ALA A 34 -15.83 -3.33 7.28
CA ALA A 34 -14.85 -4.40 7.24
C ALA A 34 -14.08 -4.47 5.90
N GLN A 35 -14.67 -4.04 4.78
CA GLN A 35 -13.99 -3.99 3.49
C GLN A 35 -12.84 -2.97 3.48
N THR A 36 -13.07 -1.79 4.08
CA THR A 36 -12.03 -0.75 4.20
C THR A 36 -10.89 -1.23 5.10
N VAL A 37 -11.22 -1.85 6.24
CA VAL A 37 -10.21 -2.40 7.15
C VAL A 37 -9.35 -3.46 6.44
N ARG A 38 -9.98 -4.41 5.74
CA ARG A 38 -9.24 -5.44 4.98
C ARG A 38 -8.30 -4.85 3.94
N ARG A 39 -8.71 -3.77 3.25
CA ARG A 39 -7.85 -3.09 2.28
C ARG A 39 -6.62 -2.47 2.95
N VAL A 40 -6.81 -1.78 4.09
CA VAL A 40 -5.69 -1.18 4.83
C VAL A 40 -4.74 -2.27 5.32
N VAL A 41 -5.26 -3.32 5.94
CA VAL A 41 -4.46 -4.46 6.43
C VAL A 41 -3.70 -5.13 5.29
N ALA A 42 -4.35 -5.38 4.15
CA ALA A 42 -3.70 -5.95 2.97
C ALA A 42 -2.60 -5.04 2.41
N SER A 43 -2.78 -3.71 2.44
CA SER A 43 -1.75 -2.76 2.04
C SER A 43 -0.56 -2.68 3.00
N LEU A 44 -0.74 -3.02 4.28
CA LEU A 44 0.36 -3.11 5.25
C LEU A 44 1.20 -4.39 5.04
N ASN A 45 0.53 -5.50 4.69
CA ASN A 45 1.19 -6.79 4.45
C ASN A 45 1.76 -6.92 3.03
N ALA A 46 1.31 -6.09 2.10
CA ALA A 46 1.91 -6.03 0.78
C ALA A 46 3.32 -5.42 0.93
N PRO A 47 4.35 -6.01 0.31
CA PRO A 47 5.62 -5.32 0.17
C PRO A 47 5.34 -3.96 -0.50
N PRO A 48 6.02 -2.87 -0.08
CA PRO A 48 5.86 -1.58 -0.73
C PRO A 48 6.05 -1.82 -2.22
N SER A 49 5.01 -1.59 -3.01
CA SER A 49 5.07 -1.90 -4.43
C SER A 49 6.29 -1.17 -4.98
N SER A 50 7.21 -1.93 -5.56
CA SER A 50 8.36 -1.52 -6.37
C SER A 50 7.89 -0.73 -7.61
N ARG A 51 7.20 0.38 -7.37
CA ARG A 51 6.81 1.34 -8.37
C ARG A 51 7.72 2.52 -8.12
N THR A 52 8.66 2.66 -9.07
CA THR A 52 9.68 3.71 -9.21
C THR A 52 10.76 3.74 -8.13
N ASP A 53 11.84 2.99 -8.32
CA ASP A 53 13.22 3.55 -8.27
C ASP A 53 14.34 2.60 -8.75
N ASP A 54 14.08 1.36 -9.16
CA ASP A 54 15.12 0.49 -9.77
C ASP A 54 15.20 0.62 -11.31
N ARG A 55 15.29 1.84 -11.85
CA ARG A 55 15.76 2.01 -13.24
C ARG A 55 17.25 2.31 -13.15
N PRO A 56 18.17 1.38 -13.48
CA PRO A 56 19.56 1.77 -13.63
C PRO A 56 19.64 2.71 -14.84
N LEU A 57 19.85 4.01 -14.57
CA LEU A 57 20.14 5.04 -15.57
C LEU A 57 21.56 4.84 -16.09
N ASP A 58 21.85 3.68 -16.67
CA ASP A 58 23.06 3.51 -17.46
C ASP A 58 22.81 2.42 -18.51
N HIS A 59 22.17 2.84 -19.59
CA HIS A 59 22.19 2.09 -20.83
C HIS A 59 22.98 2.97 -21.79
N PRO A 60 24.20 2.60 -22.19
CA PRO A 60 24.86 3.34 -23.24
C PRO A 60 23.97 3.24 -24.49
N LEU A 61 23.61 4.39 -25.05
CA LEU A 61 22.97 4.47 -26.36
C LEU A 61 23.84 3.68 -27.33
N ARG A 62 23.39 2.49 -27.75
CA ARG A 62 24.08 1.72 -28.78
C ARG A 62 24.10 2.59 -30.03
N PRO A 63 25.26 2.83 -30.67
CA PRO A 63 25.28 3.57 -31.91
C PRO A 63 24.45 2.81 -32.95
N PHE A 64 23.55 3.54 -33.58
CA PHE A 64 22.74 3.07 -34.70
C PHE A 64 23.68 2.82 -35.89
N ILE A 65 24.16 1.59 -36.04
CA ILE A 65 24.95 1.20 -37.21
C ILE A 65 23.94 0.79 -38.30
N SER A 66 23.70 1.69 -39.25
CA SER A 66 23.15 1.32 -40.55
C SER A 66 24.30 0.89 -41.45
N ASP A 67 24.40 -0.41 -41.70
CA ASP A 67 25.14 -0.96 -42.84
C ASP A 67 24.59 -0.36 -44.14
N ARG A 68 25.48 0.16 -44.99
CA ARG A 68 25.21 0.54 -46.37
C ARG A 68 26.32 0.00 -47.25
#